data_AF-A0A924SM16-F1
#
_entry.id   AF-A0A924SM16-F1
#
_cell.length_a   1.000
_cell.length_b   1.000
_cell.length_c   1.000
_cell.angle_alpha   90.00
_cell.angle_beta   90.00
_cell.angle_gamma   90.00
#
_symmetry.space_group_name_H-M   'P 1'
#
loop_
_entity.id
_entity.type
_entity.pdbx_description
1 polymer ?
#
loop_
_entity_poly.entity_id
_entity_poly.type
_entity_poly.pdbx_seq_one_letter_code
_entity_poly.pdbx_strand_id
1 'polypeptide(L)'
;MPVQEQGTRPSRALPYELHVTAVCVPATQELNLNFDNTGTAAAVLHVYDRLHLEALPKRYTVEAGKQLKSTWPLAANNGTYDVWVLGPNGFHRHFTGNAKTLATADQPNPEVQVCYDVANGDLMLQLRNTGAGTCSFSVAANAYFGSAPQTLSVAAGAEGTLNWALKDSGYWYDFTVTVSGLKGYTRRFAGRLETGKHSISDPVMFGPAVSDQLQIQL
;
A
#
# COMPACT_ATOMS: atom_id res chain seq x y z
N MET A 1 -14.50 24.18 -5.45
CA MET A 1 -14.21 23.14 -4.45
C MET A 1 -13.87 23.82 -3.13
N PRO A 2 -14.31 23.31 -1.96
CA PRO A 2 -13.91 23.86 -0.66
C PRO A 2 -12.38 23.78 -0.49
N VAL A 3 -11.81 24.71 0.30
CA VAL A 3 -10.37 24.76 0.59
C VAL A 3 -10.16 24.43 2.06
N GLN A 4 -9.31 23.44 2.33
CA GLN A 4 -8.94 23.06 3.68
C GLN A 4 -7.80 23.96 4.19
N GLU A 5 -7.98 24.48 5.41
CA GLU A 5 -6.99 25.32 6.09
C GLU A 5 -5.65 24.60 6.25
N GLN A 6 -4.56 25.36 6.13
CA GLN A 6 -3.22 24.85 6.37
C GLN A 6 -2.97 24.65 7.87
N GLY A 7 -2.25 23.57 8.20
CA GLY A 7 -1.78 23.29 9.55
C GLY A 7 -2.28 21.95 10.06
N THR A 8 -2.00 21.69 11.33
CA THR A 8 -2.26 20.41 11.97
C THR A 8 -3.12 20.57 13.21
N ARG A 9 -3.93 19.56 13.52
CA ARG A 9 -4.73 19.49 14.74
C ARG A 9 -4.20 18.40 15.67
N PRO A 10 -4.32 18.54 17.01
CA PRO A 10 -4.02 17.44 17.91
C PRO A 10 -4.82 16.18 17.55
N SER A 11 -4.15 15.03 17.58
CA SER A 11 -4.74 13.71 17.28
C SER A 11 -4.42 12.74 18.40
N ARG A 12 -5.41 11.93 18.80
CA ARG A 12 -5.25 10.94 19.86
C ARG A 12 -4.44 9.74 19.37
N ALA A 13 -3.87 9.03 20.33
CA ALA A 13 -3.27 7.71 20.07
C ALA A 13 -4.39 6.76 19.64
N LEU A 14 -4.17 5.96 18.60
CA LEU A 14 -5.13 4.97 18.14
C LEU A 14 -4.58 3.55 18.35
N PRO A 15 -5.47 2.55 18.53
CA PRO A 15 -5.08 1.17 18.82
C PRO A 15 -4.71 0.34 17.58
N TYR A 16 -4.55 0.97 16.41
CA TYR A 16 -4.44 0.29 15.12
C TYR A 16 -2.99 0.01 14.75
N GLU A 17 -2.72 -1.23 14.37
CA GLU A 17 -1.49 -1.62 13.68
C GLU A 17 -1.91 -2.59 12.56
N LEU A 18 -2.07 -2.03 11.36
CA LEU A 18 -2.69 -2.71 10.23
C LEU A 18 -1.68 -2.94 9.12
N HIS A 19 -1.77 -4.12 8.51
CA HIS A 19 -0.98 -4.51 7.35
C HIS A 19 -1.91 -5.12 6.29
N VAL A 20 -1.69 -4.75 5.04
CA VAL A 20 -2.25 -5.48 3.90
C VAL A 20 -1.16 -5.66 2.88
N THR A 21 -0.89 -6.91 2.52
CA THR A 21 0.10 -7.29 1.51
C THR A 21 -0.62 -7.93 0.33
N ALA A 22 -0.19 -7.61 -0.90
CA ALA A 22 -0.73 -8.17 -2.12
C ALA A 22 0.31 -9.06 -2.81
N VAL A 23 -0.01 -10.35 -2.93
CA VAL A 23 0.81 -11.36 -3.60
C VAL A 23 0.12 -11.75 -4.89
N CYS A 24 0.74 -11.46 -6.03
CA CYS A 24 0.25 -11.94 -7.32
C CYS A 24 0.77 -13.35 -7.56
N VAL A 25 -0.11 -14.27 -7.95
CA VAL A 25 0.23 -15.65 -8.32
C VAL A 25 0.01 -15.78 -9.83
N PRO A 26 1.05 -15.61 -10.66
CA PRO A 26 0.90 -15.58 -12.12
C PRO A 26 0.31 -16.87 -12.70
N ALA A 27 0.69 -18.02 -12.12
CA ALA A 27 0.26 -19.34 -12.58
C ALA A 27 -1.26 -19.56 -12.49
N THR A 28 -1.90 -19.07 -11.42
CA THR A 28 -3.36 -19.16 -11.23
C THR A 28 -4.09 -17.88 -11.66
N GLN A 29 -3.36 -16.83 -12.05
CA GLN A 29 -3.91 -15.50 -12.33
C GLN A 29 -4.77 -14.97 -11.19
N GLU A 30 -4.21 -15.01 -9.98
CA GLU A 30 -4.85 -14.56 -8.76
C GLU A 30 -4.04 -13.44 -8.10
N LEU A 31 -4.72 -12.47 -7.50
CA LEU A 31 -4.15 -11.54 -6.54
C LEU A 31 -4.64 -11.91 -5.15
N ASN A 32 -3.73 -12.35 -4.29
CA ASN A 32 -4.02 -12.69 -2.91
C ASN A 32 -3.72 -11.49 -2.01
N LEU A 33 -4.76 -11.00 -1.32
CA LEU A 33 -4.63 -10.00 -0.27
C LEU A 33 -4.57 -10.70 1.09
N ASN A 34 -3.50 -10.44 1.83
CA ASN A 34 -3.32 -10.89 3.20
C ASN A 34 -3.49 -9.67 4.11
N PHE A 35 -4.48 -9.73 4.98
CA PHE A 35 -4.79 -8.70 5.97
C PHE A 35 -4.28 -9.14 7.33
N ASP A 36 -3.60 -8.25 8.03
CA ASP A 36 -3.07 -8.47 9.37
C ASP A 36 -3.45 -7.28 10.26
N ASN A 37 -3.88 -7.57 11.48
CA ASN A 37 -4.13 -6.56 12.50
C ASN A 37 -3.39 -6.98 13.77
N THR A 38 -2.17 -6.48 13.94
CA THR A 38 -1.34 -6.69 15.15
C THR A 38 -1.73 -5.71 16.26
N GLY A 39 -2.63 -4.77 15.98
CA GLY A 39 -3.17 -3.82 16.94
C GLY A 39 -4.15 -4.44 17.94
N THR A 40 -4.68 -3.60 18.84
CA THR A 40 -5.51 -4.03 19.98
C THR A 40 -7.00 -3.80 19.79
N ALA A 41 -7.43 -3.22 18.66
CA ALA A 41 -8.83 -3.06 18.31
C ALA A 41 -9.13 -3.57 16.90
N ALA A 42 -10.37 -4.02 16.68
CA ALA A 42 -10.83 -4.41 15.36
C ALA A 42 -10.86 -3.22 14.39
N ALA A 43 -10.52 -3.46 13.13
CA ALA A 43 -10.59 -2.46 12.07
C ALA A 43 -11.43 -2.97 10.89
N VAL A 44 -12.17 -2.05 10.26
CA VAL A 44 -12.91 -2.31 9.02
C VAL A 44 -12.11 -1.73 7.85
N LEU A 45 -11.78 -2.59 6.90
CA LEU A 45 -11.07 -2.24 5.67
C LEU A 45 -12.02 -2.34 4.49
N HIS A 46 -12.05 -1.29 3.67
CA HIS A 46 -12.84 -1.25 2.44
C HIS A 46 -11.93 -1.55 1.26
N VAL A 47 -12.34 -2.48 0.40
CA VAL A 47 -11.59 -2.88 -0.78
C VAL A 47 -12.40 -2.56 -2.03
N TYR A 48 -11.83 -1.75 -2.91
CA TYR A 48 -12.42 -1.35 -4.18
C TYR A 48 -11.60 -1.96 -5.33
N ASP A 49 -12.30 -2.56 -6.29
CA ASP A 49 -11.72 -2.89 -7.58
C ASP A 49 -11.95 -1.70 -8.52
N ARG A 50 -10.89 -1.01 -8.91
CA ARG A 50 -10.99 0.19 -9.75
C ARG A 50 -11.22 -0.12 -11.21
N LEU A 51 -11.10 -1.38 -11.61
CA LEU A 51 -11.49 -1.83 -12.95
C LEU A 51 -13.02 -2.05 -13.05
N HIS A 52 -13.71 -2.18 -11.91
CA HIS A 52 -15.14 -2.50 -11.80
C HIS A 52 -15.81 -1.66 -10.70
N LEU A 53 -15.89 -0.34 -10.91
CA LEU A 53 -16.40 0.62 -9.91
C LEU A 53 -17.90 0.48 -9.61
N GLU A 54 -18.64 -0.19 -10.48
CA GLU A 54 -20.04 -0.56 -10.30
C GLU A 54 -20.22 -1.73 -9.32
N ALA A 55 -19.17 -2.50 -9.06
CA ALA A 55 -19.21 -3.58 -8.09
C ALA A 55 -19.28 -3.03 -6.65
N LEU A 56 -20.04 -3.71 -5.79
CA LEU A 56 -20.10 -3.33 -4.38
C LEU A 56 -18.71 -3.45 -3.73
N PRO A 57 -18.23 -2.42 -3.03
CA PRO A 57 -16.95 -2.49 -2.31
C PRO A 57 -16.99 -3.60 -1.26
N LYS A 58 -15.96 -4.44 -1.23
CA LYS A 58 -15.86 -5.49 -0.22
C LYS A 58 -15.44 -4.86 1.11
N ARG A 59 -15.96 -5.38 2.22
CA ARG A 59 -15.61 -4.92 3.58
C ARG A 59 -15.05 -6.08 4.37
N TYR A 60 -13.90 -5.88 5.00
CA TYR A 60 -13.23 -6.86 5.83
C TYR A 60 -13.08 -6.30 7.23
N THR A 61 -13.74 -6.94 8.20
CA THR A 61 -13.52 -6.65 9.62
C THR A 61 -12.45 -7.58 10.14
N VAL A 62 -11.28 -7.04 10.47
CA VAL A 62 -10.16 -7.81 11.03
C VAL A 62 -10.10 -7.53 12.52
N GLU A 63 -10.39 -8.54 13.33
CA GLU A 63 -10.25 -8.45 14.80
C GLU A 63 -8.79 -8.22 15.22
N ALA A 64 -8.60 -7.76 16.46
CA ALA A 64 -7.29 -7.57 17.05
C ALA A 64 -6.50 -8.89 17.09
N GLY A 65 -5.23 -8.87 16.70
CA GLY A 65 -4.35 -10.03 16.63
C GLY A 65 -4.75 -11.09 15.60
N LYS A 66 -5.62 -10.76 14.64
CA LYS A 66 -6.12 -11.71 13.64
C LYS A 66 -5.66 -11.37 12.23
N GLN A 67 -5.78 -12.38 11.38
CA GLN A 67 -5.49 -12.30 9.96
C GLN A 67 -6.72 -12.72 9.16
N LEU A 68 -6.89 -12.12 7.98
CA LEU A 68 -7.82 -12.58 6.95
C LEU A 68 -7.08 -12.71 5.62
N LYS A 69 -7.59 -13.58 4.76
CA LYS A 69 -7.11 -13.71 3.38
C LYS A 69 -8.28 -13.55 2.42
N SER A 70 -8.01 -12.96 1.27
CA SER A 70 -8.99 -12.92 0.20
C SER A 70 -8.31 -12.91 -1.16
N THR A 71 -8.93 -13.59 -2.11
CA THR A 71 -8.41 -13.80 -3.45
C THR A 71 -9.22 -13.02 -4.47
N TRP A 72 -8.52 -12.33 -5.36
CA TRP A 72 -9.08 -11.65 -6.52
C TRP A 72 -8.74 -12.44 -7.78
N PRO A 73 -9.74 -13.02 -8.46
CA PRO A 73 -9.51 -13.65 -9.75
C PRO A 73 -9.22 -12.59 -10.81
N LEU A 74 -8.17 -12.78 -11.60
CA LEU A 74 -7.70 -11.79 -12.58
C LEU A 74 -7.99 -12.19 -14.03
N ALA A 75 -8.47 -13.42 -14.25
CA ALA A 75 -8.68 -13.97 -15.58
C ALA A 75 -9.64 -13.11 -16.44
N ALA A 76 -10.73 -12.62 -15.85
CA ALA A 76 -11.70 -11.75 -16.53
C ALA A 76 -11.12 -10.40 -16.98
N ASN A 77 -10.04 -9.95 -16.32
CA ASN A 77 -9.38 -8.66 -16.58
C ASN A 77 -8.08 -8.83 -17.39
N ASN A 78 -7.94 -9.95 -18.10
CA ASN A 78 -6.73 -10.30 -18.84
C ASN A 78 -5.46 -10.26 -17.94
N GLY A 79 -5.60 -10.68 -16.68
CA GLY A 79 -4.55 -10.65 -15.67
C GLY A 79 -4.35 -9.30 -14.98
N THR A 80 -5.00 -8.23 -15.43
CA THR A 80 -4.83 -6.87 -14.88
C THR A 80 -5.56 -6.72 -13.55
N TYR A 81 -4.97 -5.97 -12.63
CA TYR A 81 -5.62 -5.57 -11.39
C TYR A 81 -5.30 -4.11 -11.05
N ASP A 82 -6.28 -3.44 -10.45
CA ASP A 82 -6.16 -2.13 -9.81
C ASP A 82 -7.05 -2.15 -8.56
N VAL A 83 -6.44 -2.33 -7.38
CA VAL A 83 -7.15 -2.56 -6.12
C VAL A 83 -6.77 -1.52 -5.08
N TRP A 84 -7.77 -0.82 -4.54
CA TRP A 84 -7.63 0.06 -3.38
C TRP A 84 -8.05 -0.65 -2.11
N VAL A 85 -7.30 -0.44 -1.03
CA VAL A 85 -7.67 -0.82 0.33
C VAL A 85 -7.61 0.42 1.21
N LEU A 86 -8.74 0.78 1.82
CA LEU A 86 -8.90 1.95 2.67
C LEU A 86 -9.25 1.54 4.09
N GLY A 87 -8.61 2.18 5.05
CA GLY A 87 -8.80 1.90 6.47
C GLY A 87 -8.80 3.16 7.33
N PRO A 88 -8.82 3.00 8.66
CA PRO A 88 -8.80 4.12 9.59
C PRO A 88 -7.48 4.90 9.48
N ASN A 89 -7.53 6.16 9.95
CA ASN A 89 -6.37 7.02 10.15
C ASN A 89 -5.44 7.15 8.93
N GLY A 90 -6.04 7.37 7.75
CA GLY A 90 -5.31 7.55 6.49
C GLY A 90 -4.68 6.27 5.94
N PHE A 91 -4.97 5.10 6.53
CA PHE A 91 -4.49 3.82 6.01
C PHE A 91 -5.00 3.62 4.58
N HIS A 92 -4.04 3.58 3.64
CA HIS A 92 -4.32 3.36 2.24
C HIS A 92 -3.28 2.43 1.63
N ARG A 93 -3.77 1.47 0.85
CA ARG A 93 -2.96 0.61 -0.01
C ARG A 93 -3.53 0.64 -1.41
N HIS A 94 -2.66 0.76 -2.40
CA HIS A 94 -3.04 0.69 -3.81
C HIS A 94 -2.13 -0.29 -4.53
N PHE A 95 -2.71 -1.32 -5.10
CA PHE A 95 -2.00 -2.38 -5.79
C PHE A 95 -2.40 -2.41 -7.25
N THR A 96 -1.44 -2.20 -8.15
CA THR A 96 -1.66 -2.32 -9.59
C THR A 96 -0.66 -3.28 -10.24
N GLY A 97 -1.04 -3.85 -11.37
CA GLY A 97 -0.16 -4.69 -12.18
C GLY A 97 -0.92 -5.67 -13.05
N ASN A 98 -0.18 -6.62 -13.62
CA ASN A 98 -0.74 -7.61 -14.52
C ASN A 98 -0.07 -8.98 -14.33
N ALA A 99 -0.85 -9.99 -13.95
CA ALA A 99 -0.37 -11.35 -13.72
C ALA A 99 0.24 -12.02 -14.96
N LYS A 100 -0.27 -11.71 -16.17
CA LYS A 100 0.27 -12.26 -17.41
C LYS A 100 1.64 -11.67 -17.74
N THR A 101 1.87 -10.39 -17.46
CA THR A 101 3.20 -9.78 -17.58
C THR A 101 4.20 -10.53 -16.71
N LEU A 102 3.83 -10.79 -15.44
CA LEU A 102 4.67 -11.53 -14.48
C LEU A 102 4.85 -13.02 -14.83
N ALA A 103 3.96 -13.60 -15.64
CA ALA A 103 4.03 -14.99 -16.07
C ALA A 103 5.00 -15.22 -17.25
N THR A 104 5.53 -14.16 -17.87
CA THR A 104 6.47 -14.31 -18.99
C THR A 104 7.85 -14.77 -18.48
N ALA A 105 8.58 -15.53 -19.29
CA ALA A 105 9.88 -16.07 -18.91
C ALA A 105 10.84 -14.94 -18.49
N ASP A 106 11.71 -15.26 -17.52
CA ASP A 106 12.75 -14.36 -17.01
C ASP A 106 12.24 -13.03 -16.42
N GLN A 107 10.94 -12.94 -16.08
CA GLN A 107 10.41 -11.77 -15.39
C GLN A 107 10.65 -11.84 -13.89
N PRO A 108 10.88 -10.68 -13.24
CA PRO A 108 10.79 -10.60 -11.78
C PRO A 108 9.33 -10.78 -11.33
N ASN A 109 9.15 -11.30 -10.12
CA ASN A 109 7.84 -11.33 -9.44
C ASN A 109 7.95 -10.56 -8.12
N PRO A 110 7.77 -9.23 -8.16
CA PRO A 110 7.97 -8.37 -7.00
C PRO A 110 6.86 -8.47 -5.96
N GLU A 111 7.26 -8.64 -4.71
CA GLU A 111 6.42 -8.52 -3.53
C GLU A 111 6.97 -7.43 -2.60
N VAL A 112 6.07 -6.65 -2.01
CA VAL A 112 6.44 -5.57 -1.08
C VAL A 112 5.64 -5.75 0.20
N GLN A 113 6.35 -5.89 1.32
CA GLN A 113 5.78 -5.98 2.65
C GLN A 113 6.16 -4.74 3.45
N VAL A 114 5.15 -4.05 4.00
CA VAL A 114 5.35 -2.94 4.94
C VAL A 114 5.46 -3.49 6.34
N CYS A 115 6.56 -3.17 7.02
CA CYS A 115 6.83 -3.52 8.40
C CYS A 115 6.99 -2.25 9.23
N TYR A 116 6.55 -2.31 10.49
CA TYR A 116 6.69 -1.21 11.43
C TYR A 116 7.74 -1.57 12.48
N ASP A 117 8.73 -0.71 12.67
CA ASP A 117 9.56 -0.71 13.86
C ASP A 117 9.01 0.34 14.82
N VAL A 118 8.00 -0.06 15.59
CA VAL A 118 7.28 0.82 16.52
C VAL A 118 8.22 1.37 17.60
N ALA A 119 9.24 0.61 17.99
CA ALA A 119 10.18 1.01 19.05
C ALA A 119 11.03 2.22 18.61
N ASN A 120 11.47 2.24 17.35
CA ASN A 120 12.26 3.33 16.80
C ASN A 120 11.41 4.40 16.10
N GLY A 121 10.17 4.09 15.71
CA GLY A 121 9.29 5.00 14.98
C GLY A 121 9.57 5.01 13.48
N ASP A 122 9.95 3.84 12.97
CA ASP A 122 10.51 3.65 11.64
C ASP A 122 9.59 2.80 10.76
N LEU A 123 9.59 3.11 9.46
CA LEU A 123 8.90 2.34 8.42
C LEU A 123 9.91 1.54 7.63
N MET A 124 9.73 0.22 7.59
CA MET A 124 10.56 -0.66 6.79
C MET A 124 9.75 -1.24 5.62
N LEU A 125 10.36 -1.26 4.45
CA LEU A 125 9.85 -2.00 3.30
C LEU A 125 10.75 -3.19 3.02
N GLN A 126 10.22 -4.40 3.21
CA GLN A 126 10.86 -5.62 2.73
C GLN A 126 10.44 -5.85 1.28
N LEU A 127 11.42 -5.88 0.41
CA LEU A 127 11.29 -5.96 -1.04
C LEU A 127 11.79 -7.34 -1.47
N ARG A 128 10.88 -8.20 -1.93
CA ARG A 128 11.17 -9.58 -2.31
C ARG A 128 10.97 -9.79 -3.81
N ASN A 129 11.74 -10.69 -4.37
CA ASN A 129 11.58 -11.11 -5.75
C ASN A 129 11.45 -12.63 -5.83
N THR A 130 10.23 -13.11 -6.05
CA THR A 130 9.94 -14.56 -6.18
C THR A 130 10.02 -15.05 -7.63
N GLY A 131 10.41 -14.17 -8.57
CA GLY A 131 10.53 -14.47 -9.99
C GLY A 131 11.95 -14.85 -10.42
N ALA A 132 12.14 -15.00 -11.73
CA ALA A 132 13.39 -15.44 -12.33
C ALA A 132 14.28 -14.28 -12.82
N GLY A 133 13.68 -13.13 -13.14
CA GLY A 133 14.40 -11.90 -13.52
C GLY A 133 14.86 -11.10 -12.31
N THR A 134 15.85 -10.22 -12.48
CA THR A 134 16.24 -9.26 -11.42
C THR A 134 15.16 -8.20 -11.26
N CYS A 135 14.81 -7.86 -10.01
CA CYS A 135 13.86 -6.82 -9.70
C CYS A 135 14.57 -5.52 -9.29
N SER A 136 14.45 -4.47 -10.10
CA SER A 136 14.95 -3.14 -9.76
C SER A 136 13.81 -2.29 -9.21
N PHE A 137 13.67 -2.29 -7.89
CA PHE A 137 12.68 -1.48 -7.18
C PHE A 137 13.10 0.00 -7.17
N SER A 138 12.11 0.89 -7.29
CA SER A 138 12.24 2.32 -7.03
C SER A 138 11.10 2.75 -6.11
N VAL A 139 11.46 3.33 -4.96
CA VAL A 139 10.53 3.80 -3.91
C VAL A 139 10.59 5.32 -3.84
N ALA A 140 9.49 5.96 -4.23
CA ALA A 140 9.35 7.41 -4.18
C ALA A 140 8.39 7.79 -3.05
N ALA A 141 8.75 8.82 -2.27
CA ALA A 141 7.82 9.46 -1.37
C ALA A 141 6.85 10.32 -2.17
N ASN A 142 5.55 10.17 -1.92
CA ASN A 142 4.52 11.04 -2.50
C ASN A 142 4.31 12.30 -1.65
N ALA A 143 4.61 12.21 -0.36
CA ALA A 143 4.50 13.30 0.62
C ALA A 143 5.52 13.13 1.75
N TYR A 144 5.64 14.16 2.59
CA TYR A 144 6.45 14.22 3.83
C TYR A 144 7.97 14.20 3.67
N PHE A 145 8.48 13.56 2.61
CA PHE A 145 9.92 13.44 2.34
C PHE A 145 10.26 14.09 1.01
N GLY A 146 11.25 15.00 1.01
CA GLY A 146 11.73 15.70 -0.18
C GLY A 146 12.90 15.01 -0.90
N SER A 147 13.23 13.76 -0.55
CA SER A 147 14.37 13.03 -1.11
C SER A 147 14.06 12.43 -2.48
N ALA A 148 15.10 12.26 -3.30
CA ALA A 148 15.01 11.48 -4.53
C ALA A 148 14.54 10.04 -4.23
N PRO A 149 13.89 9.35 -5.20
CA PRO A 149 13.49 7.96 -5.02
C PRO A 149 14.69 7.07 -4.64
N GLN A 150 14.50 6.22 -3.65
CA GLN A 150 15.49 5.19 -3.29
C GLN A 150 15.31 3.97 -4.18
N THR A 151 16.42 3.42 -4.66
CA THR A 151 16.39 2.23 -5.52
C THR A 151 17.05 1.04 -4.83
N LEU A 152 16.54 -0.16 -5.11
CA LEU A 152 17.12 -1.41 -4.63
C LEU A 152 16.99 -2.48 -5.72
N SER A 153 18.12 -3.07 -6.10
CA SER A 153 18.14 -4.22 -7.01
C SER A 153 18.14 -5.51 -6.18
N VAL A 154 17.18 -6.38 -6.46
CA VAL A 154 16.95 -7.64 -5.76
C VAL A 154 17.03 -8.77 -6.78
N ALA A 155 18.01 -9.65 -6.62
CA ALA A 155 18.20 -10.82 -7.48
C ALA A 155 17.00 -11.78 -7.41
N ALA A 156 16.92 -12.71 -8.35
CA ALA A 156 15.92 -13.77 -8.34
C ALA A 156 15.98 -14.58 -7.03
N GLY A 157 14.83 -14.81 -6.39
CA GLY A 157 14.72 -15.53 -5.14
C GLY A 157 15.27 -14.80 -3.90
N ALA A 158 15.72 -13.55 -4.04
CA ALA A 158 16.31 -12.77 -2.96
C ALA A 158 15.32 -11.75 -2.37
N GLU A 159 15.74 -11.13 -1.28
CA GLU A 159 15.06 -10.02 -0.65
C GLU A 159 16.05 -8.96 -0.17
N GLY A 160 15.55 -7.75 0.05
CA GLY A 160 16.27 -6.69 0.72
C GLY A 160 15.32 -5.69 1.35
N THR A 161 15.87 -4.70 2.07
CA THR A 161 15.08 -3.81 2.91
C THR A 161 15.51 -2.36 2.75
N LEU A 162 14.53 -1.47 2.73
CA LEU A 162 14.73 -0.02 2.87
C LEU A 162 14.01 0.47 4.13
N ASN A 163 14.54 1.51 4.77
CA ASN A 163 14.04 2.04 6.04
C ASN A 163 13.93 3.58 6.00
N TRP A 164 12.90 4.12 6.65
CA TRP A 164 12.67 5.55 6.85
C TRP A 164 12.27 5.86 8.30
N ALA A 165 12.97 6.80 8.93
CA ALA A 165 12.53 7.39 10.18
C ALA A 165 11.35 8.33 9.93
N LEU A 166 10.24 8.13 10.65
CA LEU A 166 9.00 8.89 10.43
C LEU A 166 8.76 10.02 11.44
N LYS A 167 9.68 10.23 12.38
CA LYS A 167 9.46 11.16 13.50
C LYS A 167 9.12 12.58 13.04
N ASP A 168 9.83 13.09 12.03
CA ASP A 168 9.70 14.47 11.58
C ASP A 168 8.40 14.74 10.79
N SER A 169 7.75 13.68 10.29
CA SER A 169 6.44 13.77 9.64
C SER A 169 5.28 13.58 10.62
N GLY A 170 5.55 13.48 11.93
CA GLY A 170 4.52 13.09 12.92
C GLY A 170 4.06 11.64 12.76
N TYR A 171 4.94 10.77 12.26
CA TYR A 171 4.73 9.36 11.96
C TYR A 171 3.87 9.08 10.72
N TRP A 172 3.61 10.09 9.90
CA TRP A 172 2.89 9.96 8.63
C TRP A 172 3.82 9.51 7.50
N TYR A 173 3.32 8.66 6.61
CA TYR A 173 4.05 8.18 5.45
C TYR A 173 3.15 8.04 4.24
N ASP A 174 3.73 8.20 3.05
CA ASP A 174 3.08 7.93 1.77
C ASP A 174 4.15 7.65 0.71
N PHE A 175 4.26 6.39 0.31
CA PHE A 175 5.27 5.93 -0.64
C PHE A 175 4.63 5.17 -1.80
N THR A 176 5.19 5.32 -2.99
CA THR A 176 4.89 4.49 -4.16
C THR A 176 6.13 3.69 -4.56
N VAL A 177 5.98 2.37 -4.65
CA VAL A 177 6.98 1.46 -5.19
C VAL A 177 6.64 1.13 -6.64
N THR A 178 7.65 1.18 -7.49
CA THR A 178 7.61 0.76 -8.90
C THR A 178 8.77 -0.19 -9.19
N VAL A 179 8.69 -0.92 -10.30
CA VAL A 179 9.76 -1.83 -10.75
C VAL A 179 10.12 -1.53 -12.19
N SER A 180 11.40 -1.33 -12.48
CA SER A 180 11.88 -1.10 -13.86
C SER A 180 11.51 -2.27 -14.77
N GLY A 181 10.97 -1.97 -15.95
CA GLY A 181 10.56 -2.99 -16.93
C GLY A 181 9.14 -3.55 -16.73
N LEU A 182 8.56 -3.44 -15.53
CA LEU A 182 7.19 -3.86 -15.26
C LEU A 182 6.20 -2.69 -15.37
N LYS A 183 5.79 -2.38 -16.60
CA LYS A 183 4.80 -1.32 -16.85
C LYS A 183 3.49 -1.61 -16.12
N GLY A 184 2.97 -0.61 -15.42
CA GLY A 184 1.71 -0.72 -14.67
C GLY A 184 1.82 -1.46 -13.34
N TYR A 185 3.00 -1.91 -12.90
CA TYR A 185 3.19 -2.39 -11.54
C TYR A 185 3.43 -1.23 -10.57
N THR A 186 2.51 -1.03 -9.63
CA THR A 186 2.71 -0.11 -8.50
C THR A 186 2.24 -0.71 -7.19
N ARG A 187 2.88 -0.29 -6.10
CA ARG A 187 2.42 -0.52 -4.73
C ARG A 187 2.48 0.82 -3.99
N ARG A 188 1.33 1.43 -3.68
CA ARG A 188 1.27 2.61 -2.81
C ARG A 188 0.95 2.20 -1.38
N PHE A 189 1.63 2.82 -0.43
CA PHE A 189 1.44 2.62 0.99
C PHE A 189 1.39 3.98 1.67
N ALA A 190 0.23 4.34 2.21
CA ALA A 190 0.06 5.55 3.00
C ALA A 190 -0.62 5.25 4.34
N GLY A 191 -0.37 6.11 5.32
CA GLY A 191 -0.97 6.05 6.64
C GLY A 191 -0.11 6.71 7.69
N ARG A 192 -0.44 6.41 8.95
CA ARG A 192 0.35 6.81 10.12
C ARG A 192 0.81 5.57 10.87
N LEU A 193 2.07 5.55 11.29
CA LEU A 193 2.58 4.59 12.25
C LEU A 193 2.08 4.98 13.65
N GLU A 194 1.24 4.13 14.26
CA GLU A 194 0.79 4.34 15.63
C GLU A 194 1.88 3.96 16.63
N THR A 195 2.22 4.87 17.55
CA THR A 195 3.27 4.69 18.57
C THR A 195 2.70 4.59 19.99
N GLY A 196 1.37 4.54 20.12
CA GLY A 196 0.67 4.63 21.42
C GLY A 196 0.64 6.03 22.04
N LYS A 197 1.22 7.04 21.39
CA LYS A 197 1.28 8.43 21.87
C LYS A 197 0.34 9.33 21.05
N HIS A 198 -0.16 10.39 21.71
CA HIS A 198 -0.85 11.47 21.00
C HIS A 198 0.11 12.15 20.03
N SER A 199 -0.43 12.61 18.90
CA SER A 199 0.34 13.23 17.82
C SER A 199 -0.51 14.29 17.13
N ILE A 200 -0.32 14.48 15.83
CA ILE A 200 -0.99 15.43 14.97
C ILE A 200 -1.81 14.73 13.88
N SER A 201 -2.81 15.43 13.35
CA SER A 201 -3.44 15.07 12.07
C SER A 201 -2.43 15.10 10.93
N ASP A 202 -2.79 14.53 9.79
CA ASP A 202 -1.97 14.55 8.58
C ASP A 202 -1.50 15.99 8.25
N PRO A 203 -0.18 16.26 8.22
CA PRO A 203 0.36 17.59 7.99
C PRO A 203 0.28 18.08 6.54
N VAL A 204 0.00 17.18 5.58
CA VAL A 204 -0.19 17.54 4.17
C VAL A 204 -1.66 17.54 3.74
N MET A 205 -2.59 17.23 4.65
CA MET A 205 -4.03 17.29 4.41
C MET A 205 -4.55 18.74 4.51
N PHE A 206 -4.18 19.56 3.52
CA PHE A 206 -4.66 20.93 3.35
C PHE A 206 -4.78 21.29 1.86
N GLY A 207 -5.37 22.45 1.56
CA GLY A 207 -5.48 22.95 0.20
C GLY A 207 -6.82 22.67 -0.47
N PRO A 208 -6.94 22.95 -1.78
CA PRO A 208 -8.20 22.81 -2.49
C PRO A 208 -8.59 21.33 -2.58
N ALA A 209 -9.86 21.01 -2.31
CA ALA A 209 -10.35 19.67 -2.57
C ALA A 209 -10.22 19.36 -4.07
N VAL A 210 -9.52 18.28 -4.40
CA VAL A 210 -9.34 17.78 -5.76
C VAL A 210 -10.45 16.77 -6.05
N SER A 211 -11.23 17.02 -7.10
CA SER A 211 -12.30 16.11 -7.54
C SER A 211 -11.88 15.42 -8.83
N ASP A 212 -11.18 14.30 -8.73
CA ASP A 212 -11.00 13.37 -9.85
C ASP A 212 -12.22 12.43 -9.92
N GLN A 213 -13.38 12.99 -10.26
CA GLN A 213 -14.53 12.16 -10.63
C GLN A 213 -14.25 11.54 -12.00
N LEU A 214 -13.94 10.25 -12.02
CA LEU A 214 -14.06 9.46 -13.25
C LEU A 214 -15.54 9.51 -13.66
N GLN A 215 -15.82 10.08 -14.83
CA GLN A 215 -17.17 10.06 -15.38
C GLN A 215 -17.58 8.61 -15.62
N ILE A 216 -18.51 8.11 -14.81
CA ILE A 216 -19.21 6.87 -15.09
C ILE A 216 -20.20 7.20 -16.20
N GLN A 217 -19.90 6.79 -17.44
CA GLN A 217 -20.89 6.83 -18.51
C GLN A 217 -21.95 5.76 -18.18
N LEU A 218 -23.19 6.21 -17.95
CA LEU A 218 -24.38 5.37 -17.79
C LEU A 218 -24.94 4.94 -19.14
#